data_AF-A0A285BEU3-F1
#
_entry.id   AF-A0A285BEU3-F1
#
_cell.length_a   1.000
_cell.length_b   1.000
_cell.length_c   1.000
_cell.angle_alpha   90.00
_cell.angle_beta   90.00
_cell.angle_gamma   90.00
#
_symmetry.space_group_name_H-M   'P 1'
#
loop_
_entity.id
_entity.type
_entity.pdbx_description
1 polymer ?
#
loop_
_entity_poly.entity_id
_entity_poly.type
_entity_poly.pdbx_seq_one_letter_code
_entity_poly.pdbx_strand_id
1 'polypeptide(L)'
;MQKIQPVNGHALIKLNNNDEKKVGGIIIPRTAQEKLNEGIVEGLAANSTDEINVGERVIYKELSGTKIKQDGIEYLLIPVDDIIAKYVDVDEI
;
A
#
# COMPACT_ATOMS: atom_id res chain seq x y z
N MET A 1 -19.39 8.86 9.39
CA MET A 1 -17.97 8.56 9.12
C MET A 1 -17.74 8.78 7.64
N GLN A 2 -16.79 9.62 7.25
CA GLN A 2 -16.45 9.85 5.84
C GLN A 2 -15.33 8.89 5.43
N LYS A 3 -15.55 8.12 4.36
CA LYS A 3 -14.52 7.26 3.75
C LYS A 3 -13.96 7.98 2.53
N ILE A 4 -12.64 7.98 2.35
CA ILE A 4 -12.03 8.46 1.11
C ILE A 4 -12.34 7.45 0.01
N GLN A 5 -12.98 7.93 -1.06
CA GLN A 5 -13.23 7.14 -2.26
C GLN A 5 -12.33 7.70 -3.38
N PRO A 6 -11.35 6.93 -3.87
CA PRO A 6 -10.57 7.34 -5.03
C PRO A 6 -11.44 7.37 -6.30
N VAL A 7 -11.08 8.26 -7.24
CA VAL A 7 -11.78 8.52 -8.51
C VAL A 7 -10.77 8.61 -9.66
N ASN A 8 -11.23 8.64 -10.92
CA ASN A 8 -10.38 8.85 -12.11
C ASN A 8 -9.17 7.89 -12.22
N GLY A 9 -9.37 6.58 -12.04
CA GLY A 9 -8.27 5.62 -12.18
C GLY A 9 -7.26 5.60 -11.03
N HIS A 10 -7.59 6.20 -9.88
CA HIS A 10 -6.73 6.20 -8.70
C HIS A 10 -7.03 5.03 -7.76
N ALA A 11 -6.00 4.63 -7.00
CA ALA A 11 -6.07 3.71 -5.89
C ALA A 11 -5.73 4.44 -4.58
N LEU A 12 -6.46 4.11 -3.53
CA LEU A 12 -6.16 4.54 -2.16
C LEU A 12 -5.46 3.40 -1.46
N ILE A 13 -4.20 3.62 -1.09
CA ILE A 13 -3.36 2.65 -0.41
C ILE A 13 -3.16 3.10 1.02
N LYS A 14 -3.39 2.23 1.99
CA LYS A 14 -3.02 2.43 3.38
C LYS A 14 -1.56 2.05 3.57
N LEU A 15 -0.79 3.00 4.08
CA LEU A 15 0.59 2.79 4.43
C LEU A 15 0.64 2.02 5.75
N ASN A 16 1.14 0.78 5.70
CA ASN A 16 1.45 0.08 6.93
C ASN A 16 2.73 0.68 7.50
N ASN A 17 2.63 1.38 8.63
CA ASN A 17 3.77 1.76 9.47
C ASN A 17 4.37 0.49 10.11
N ASN A 18 4.97 -0.38 9.29
CA ASN A 18 5.60 -1.64 9.71
C ASN A 18 7.11 -1.50 9.89
N ASP A 19 7.57 -0.26 10.07
CA ASP A 19 8.85 0.02 10.68
C ASP A 19 8.73 -0.26 12.18
N GLU A 20 9.65 -1.02 12.74
CA GLU A 20 9.73 -1.36 14.18
C GLU A 20 8.93 -2.58 14.65
N LYS A 21 9.06 -3.75 13.98
CA LYS A 21 9.03 -5.01 14.75
C LYS A 21 10.26 -5.08 15.67
N LYS A 22 10.17 -4.51 16.87
CA LYS A 22 11.11 -4.76 17.99
C LYS A 22 10.91 -6.19 18.49
N VAL A 23 11.59 -7.16 17.89
CA VAL A 23 11.67 -8.51 18.47
C VAL A 23 12.84 -8.52 19.48
N GLY A 24 12.53 -8.45 20.77
CA GLY A 24 13.47 -8.84 21.84
C GLY A 24 14.56 -7.82 22.22
N GLY A 25 14.34 -6.51 22.06
CA GLY A 25 15.27 -5.47 22.58
C GLY A 25 16.60 -5.35 21.83
N ILE A 26 16.85 -6.22 20.86
CA ILE A 26 17.97 -6.12 19.91
C ILE A 26 17.39 -5.49 18.65
N ILE A 27 17.80 -4.26 18.36
CA ILE A 27 17.56 -3.66 17.04
C ILE A 27 18.45 -4.45 16.09
N ILE A 28 17.88 -5.45 15.42
CA ILE A 28 18.53 -6.07 14.27
C ILE A 28 18.28 -5.08 13.14
N PRO A 29 19.27 -4.29 12.69
CA PRO A 29 19.10 -3.60 11.43
C PRO A 29 18.93 -4.72 10.41
N ARG A 30 17.71 -4.92 9.88
CA ARG A 30 17.63 -5.59 8.58
C ARG A 30 18.52 -4.73 7.70
N THR A 31 19.62 -5.32 7.23
CA THR A 31 20.49 -4.78 6.17
C THR A 31 19.60 -3.96 5.26
N ALA A 32 19.93 -2.69 5.00
CA ALA A 32 19.12 -1.74 4.25
C ALA A 32 18.60 -2.35 2.94
N GLN A 33 17.55 -3.14 3.06
CA GLN A 33 16.74 -3.66 1.99
C GLN A 33 15.98 -2.42 1.61
N GLU A 34 16.28 -1.91 0.42
CA GLU A 34 15.49 -0.89 -0.27
C GLU A 34 14.03 -1.16 0.12
N LYS A 35 13.47 -0.28 0.96
CA LYS A 35 12.10 -0.47 1.43
C LYS A 35 11.25 -0.41 0.17
N LEU A 36 10.85 -1.57 -0.32
CA LEU A 36 9.89 -1.64 -1.38
C LEU A 36 8.68 -0.86 -0.90
N ASN A 37 8.29 0.12 -1.71
CA ASN A 37 7.19 1.00 -1.37
C ASN A 37 5.91 0.18 -1.48
N GLU A 38 5.40 -0.25 -0.34
CA GLU A 38 4.32 -1.23 -0.26
C GLU A 38 3.22 -0.81 0.71
N GLY A 39 2.01 -1.28 0.44
CA GLY A 39 0.84 -0.96 1.25
C GLY A 39 -0.36 -1.83 0.90
N ILE A 40 -1.46 -1.60 1.61
CA ILE A 40 -2.71 -2.34 1.42
C ILE A 40 -3.71 -1.46 0.68
N VAL A 41 -4.35 -1.97 -0.36
CA VAL A 41 -5.37 -1.23 -1.12
C VAL A 41 -6.65 -1.13 -0.29
N GLU A 42 -7.03 0.07 0.13
CA GLU A 42 -8.28 0.33 0.89
C GLU A 42 -9.45 0.78 -0.01
N GLY A 43 -9.12 1.27 -1.21
CA GLY A 43 -10.10 1.71 -2.19
C GLY A 43 -9.53 1.76 -3.60
N LEU A 44 -10.39 1.55 -4.58
CA LEU A 44 -10.10 1.67 -6.01
C LEU A 44 -11.18 2.52 -6.67
N ALA A 45 -10.79 3.35 -7.63
CA ALA A 45 -11.76 4.03 -8.47
C ALA A 45 -12.49 3.00 -9.34
N ALA A 46 -13.77 3.25 -9.62
CA ALA A 46 -14.57 2.34 -10.43
C ALA A 46 -13.94 2.12 -11.81
N ASN A 47 -13.91 0.86 -12.27
CA ASN A 47 -13.38 0.45 -13.57
C ASN A 47 -11.90 0.80 -13.80
N SER A 48 -11.08 0.87 -12.74
CA SER A 48 -9.66 1.24 -12.89
C SER A 48 -8.78 0.10 -13.35
N THR A 49 -9.04 -1.13 -12.88
CA THR A 49 -8.34 -2.36 -13.27
C THR A 49 -9.08 -3.56 -12.69
N ASP A 50 -9.00 -4.70 -13.36
CA ASP A 50 -9.46 -6.01 -12.86
C ASP A 50 -8.32 -6.78 -12.14
N GLU A 51 -7.08 -6.29 -12.22
CA GLU A 51 -5.90 -6.97 -11.69
C GLU A 51 -5.71 -6.77 -10.18
N ILE A 52 -6.27 -5.70 -9.62
CA ILE A 52 -6.06 -5.29 -8.23
C ILE A 52 -7.41 -5.22 -7.53
N ASN A 53 -7.48 -5.77 -6.32
CA ASN A 53 -8.67 -5.75 -5.48
C ASN A 53 -8.42 -5.01 -4.17
N VAL A 54 -9.51 -4.52 -3.57
CA VAL A 54 -9.46 -3.95 -2.22
C VAL A 54 -9.06 -5.05 -1.23
N GLY A 55 -8.09 -4.76 -0.37
CA GLY A 55 -7.50 -5.69 0.60
C GLY A 55 -6.20 -6.33 0.14
N GLU A 56 -5.85 -6.25 -1.15
CA GLU A 56 -4.58 -6.79 -1.66
C GLU A 56 -3.40 -5.94 -1.18
N ARG A 57 -2.28 -6.60 -0.92
CA ARG A 57 -1.01 -5.92 -0.68
C ARG A 57 -0.33 -5.67 -2.02
N VAL A 58 0.07 -4.43 -2.26
CA VAL A 58 0.65 -3.98 -3.52
C VAL A 58 1.97 -3.28 -3.31
N ILE A 59 2.81 -3.29 -4.34
CA ILE A 59 4.06 -2.54 -4.44
C ILE A 59 3.85 -1.45 -5.49
N TYR A 60 4.23 -0.22 -5.15
CA TYR A 60 4.06 0.95 -5.98
C TYR A 60 5.37 1.76 -6.09
N LYS A 61 5.42 2.72 -7.01
CA LYS A 61 6.61 3.59 -7.17
C LYS A 61 6.71 4.63 -6.04
N GLU A 62 7.92 4.84 -5.51
CA GLU A 62 8.20 5.73 -4.37
C GLU A 62 7.72 7.18 -4.56
N LEU A 63 7.83 7.69 -5.78
CA LEU A 63 7.62 9.10 -6.12
C LEU A 63 6.21 9.40 -6.64
N SER A 64 5.28 8.46 -6.50
CA SER A 64 3.95 8.55 -7.08
C SER A 64 2.87 8.92 -6.06
N GLY A 65 2.04 9.89 -6.44
CA GLY A 65 0.78 10.24 -5.80
C GLY A 65 0.84 11.18 -4.60
N THR A 66 -0.25 11.20 -3.81
CA THR A 66 -0.52 12.19 -2.76
C THR A 66 -0.74 11.51 -1.41
N LYS A 67 0.02 11.93 -0.39
CA LYS A 67 -0.17 11.46 0.99
C LYS A 67 -1.37 12.15 1.64
N ILE A 68 -2.27 11.37 2.21
CA ILE A 68 -3.47 11.83 2.90
C ILE A 68 -3.47 11.24 4.31
N LYS A 69 -3.60 12.10 5.32
CA LYS A 69 -3.72 11.63 6.72
C LYS A 69 -5.15 11.82 7.18
N GLN A 70 -5.82 10.74 7.55
CA GLN A 70 -7.20 10.76 8.02
C GLN A 70 -7.35 9.85 9.24
N ASP A 71 -7.99 10.34 10.31
CA ASP A 71 -8.24 9.56 11.54
C ASP A 71 -6.96 8.94 12.14
N GLY A 72 -5.82 9.63 12.00
CA GLY A 72 -4.51 9.15 12.47
C GLY A 72 -3.86 8.10 11.58
N ILE A 73 -4.51 7.67 10.50
CA ILE A 73 -4.02 6.70 9.52
C ILE A 73 -3.44 7.45 8.32
N GLU A 74 -2.30 6.99 7.83
CA GLU A 74 -1.66 7.52 6.62
C GLU A 74 -2.08 6.69 5.41
N TYR A 75 -2.62 7.38 4.42
CA TYR A 75 -3.00 6.86 3.12
C TYR A 75 -2.15 7.51 2.03
N LEU A 76 -2.05 6.83 0.91
CA LEU A 76 -1.40 7.27 -0.30
C LEU A 76 -2.38 7.09 -1.46
N LEU A 77 -2.72 8.18 -2.12
CA LEU A 77 -3.54 8.18 -3.32
C LEU A 77 -2.64 8.20 -4.55
N ILE A 78 -2.61 7.12 -5.33
CA ILE A 78 -1.77 7.00 -6.53
C ILE A 78 -2.61 6.59 -7.74
N PRO A 79 -2.20 6.89 -8.98
CA PRO A 79 -2.81 6.28 -10.15
C PRO A 79 -2.54 4.77 -10.15
N VAL A 80 -3.49 3.97 -10.62
CA VAL A 80 -3.36 2.51 -10.67
C VAL A 80 -2.17 2.05 -11.53
N ASP A 81 -1.79 2.83 -12.55
CA ASP A 81 -0.65 2.57 -13.44
C ASP A 81 0.72 2.61 -12.72
N ASP A 82 0.79 3.25 -11.55
CA ASP A 82 2.01 3.29 -10.72
C ASP A 82 2.11 2.11 -9.74
N ILE A 83 1.12 1.23 -9.71
CA ILE A 83 1.19 -0.05 -9.01
C ILE A 83 1.94 -1.04 -9.92
N ILE A 84 3.10 -1.49 -9.46
CA ILE A 84 4.03 -2.29 -10.26
C ILE A 84 3.95 -3.79 -9.96
N ALA A 85 3.44 -4.16 -8.78
CA ALA A 85 3.25 -5.55 -8.40
C ALA A 85 2.19 -5.69 -7.31
N LYS A 86 1.65 -6.91 -7.16
CA LYS A 86 0.81 -7.33 -6.04
C LYS A 86 1.34 -8.63 -5.46
N TYR A 87 1.18 -8.79 -4.15
CA TYR A 87 1.46 -10.06 -3.50
C TYR A 87 0.32 -11.03 -3.82
N VAL A 88 0.66 -12.23 -4.28
CA VAL A 88 -0.29 -13.31 -4.49
C VAL A 88 0.02 -14.36 -3.44
N ASP A 89 -0.99 -14.75 -2.66
CA ASP A 89 -0.84 -15.86 -1.73
C ASP A 89 -0.66 -17.14 -2.56
N VAL A 90 0.54 -17.70 -2.52
CA VAL A 90 0.83 -19.00 -3.12
C VAL A 90 0.54 -20.01 -2.03
N ASP A 91 -0.70 -20.48 -1.98
CA ASP A 91 -1.07 -21.65 -1.16
C ASP A 91 -0.10 -22.78 -1.55
N GLU A 92 0.72 -23.23 -0.60
CA GLU A 92 1.71 -24.29 -0.82
C GLU A 92 0.99 -25.53 -1.37
N ILE A 93 1.38 -25.97 -2.57
CA ILE A 93 1.00 -27.27 -3.13
C ILE A 93 1.67 -28.39 -2.32
#